data_AF-A0A2S0WG96-F1
#
_entry.id   AF-A0A2S0WG96-F1
#
_cell.length_a   1.000
_cell.length_b   1.000
_cell.length_c   1.000
_cell.angle_alpha   90.00
_cell.angle_beta   90.00
_cell.angle_gamma   90.00
#
_symmetry.space_group_name_H-M   'P 1'
#
loop_
_entity.id
_entity.type
_entity.pdbx_description
1 polymer ?
#
loop_
_entity_poly.entity_id
_entity_poly.type
_entity_poly.pdbx_seq_one_letter_code
_entity_poly.pdbx_strand_id
1 'polypeptide(L)'
;MSTPTADELDYATIKLIFALRDSLTQDGPSRLDFWNTRVTTAIETAAAGSSTAGQAITTAARKLQIPALGKDPSAHAADAAAIIDQDYAAWARHIAQNIVYIVALARIENTELQAAKTALKETR
;
A
#
# COMPACT_ATOMS: atom_id res chain seq x y z
N MET A 1 -8.77 -17.60 14.52
CA MET A 1 -7.76 -16.78 13.83
C MET A 1 -7.36 -15.67 14.79
N SER A 2 -6.08 -15.41 14.96
CA SER A 2 -5.59 -14.33 15.84
C SER A 2 -5.63 -13.01 15.08
N THR A 3 -6.14 -11.97 15.71
CA THR A 3 -6.04 -10.59 15.19
C THR A 3 -4.55 -10.21 15.05
N PRO A 4 -4.10 -9.74 13.87
CA PRO A 4 -2.72 -9.30 13.68
C PRO A 4 -2.36 -8.14 14.61
N THR A 5 -1.08 -8.04 14.95
CA THR A 5 -0.51 -6.92 15.73
C THR A 5 -0.48 -5.63 14.91
N ALA A 6 -0.34 -4.48 15.58
CA ALA A 6 -0.23 -3.19 14.91
C ALA A 6 0.94 -3.15 13.90
N ASP A 7 2.09 -3.71 14.28
CA ASP A 7 3.27 -3.77 13.41
C ASP A 7 3.04 -4.65 12.16
N GLU A 8 2.32 -5.76 12.30
CA GLU A 8 1.92 -6.59 11.15
C GLU A 8 0.93 -5.87 10.22
N LEU A 9 0.00 -5.10 10.79
CA LEU A 9 -0.94 -4.27 10.03
C LEU A 9 -0.24 -3.12 9.30
N ASP A 10 0.74 -2.48 9.95
CA ASP A 10 1.61 -1.46 9.33
C ASP A 10 2.38 -2.08 8.17
N TYR A 11 3.06 -3.20 8.41
CA TYR A 11 3.82 -3.93 7.41
C TYR A 11 2.97 -4.33 6.20
N ALA A 12 1.79 -4.93 6.43
CA ALA A 12 0.87 -5.31 5.36
C ALA A 12 0.42 -4.09 4.55
N THR A 13 0.15 -2.97 5.22
CA THR A 13 -0.30 -1.74 4.56
C THR A 13 0.84 -1.10 3.76
N ILE A 14 2.08 -1.11 4.26
CA ILE A 14 3.26 -0.62 3.52
C ILE A 14 3.49 -1.46 2.26
N LYS A 15 3.40 -2.79 2.35
CA LYS A 15 3.45 -3.68 1.17
C LYS A 15 2.38 -3.33 0.14
N LEU A 16 1.15 -3.08 0.59
CA LEU A 16 0.07 -2.65 -0.28
C LEU A 16 0.36 -1.29 -0.94
N ILE A 17 0.88 -0.32 -0.18
CA ILE A 17 1.29 0.99 -0.70
C ILE A 17 2.31 0.84 -1.83
N PHE A 18 3.34 0.00 -1.65
CA PHE A 18 4.33 -0.24 -2.69
C PHE A 18 3.75 -0.98 -3.88
N ALA A 19 2.88 -1.97 -3.65
CA ALA A 19 2.19 -2.65 -4.74
C ALA A 19 1.38 -1.67 -5.62
N LEU A 20 0.66 -0.74 -5.00
CA LEU A 20 -0.11 0.28 -5.71
C LEU A 20 0.81 1.28 -6.44
N ARG A 21 1.85 1.78 -5.76
CA ARG A 21 2.80 2.74 -6.32
C ARG A 21 3.49 2.19 -7.57
N ASP A 22 3.98 0.96 -7.48
CA ASP A 22 4.78 0.36 -8.53
C ASP A 22 3.89 -0.17 -9.69
N SER A 23 2.57 -0.14 -9.50
CA SER A 23 1.56 -0.40 -10.54
C SER A 23 0.98 0.87 -11.18
N LEU A 24 1.44 2.06 -10.80
CA LEU A 24 0.96 3.32 -11.40
C LEU A 24 1.27 3.35 -12.91
N THR A 25 0.27 3.77 -13.68
CA THR A 25 0.37 4.01 -15.12
C THR A 25 0.58 5.50 -15.41
N GLN A 26 0.77 5.85 -16.69
CA GLN A 26 0.86 7.26 -17.10
C GLN A 26 -0.48 8.00 -17.02
N ASP A 27 -1.61 7.28 -17.09
CA ASP A 27 -2.94 7.86 -16.98
C ASP A 27 -3.34 8.16 -15.54
N GLY A 28 -2.70 7.50 -14.57
CA GLY A 28 -2.94 7.68 -13.15
C GLY A 28 -2.23 8.90 -12.54
N PRO A 29 -2.29 9.05 -11.20
CA PRO A 29 -1.62 10.16 -10.52
C PRO A 29 -0.11 10.08 -10.70
N SER A 30 0.53 11.26 -10.75
CA SER A 30 1.99 11.33 -10.71
C SER A 30 2.54 10.67 -9.44
N ARG A 31 3.81 10.24 -9.45
CA ARG A 31 4.46 9.69 -8.24
C ARG A 31 4.47 10.68 -7.09
N LEU A 32 4.53 11.98 -7.38
CA LEU A 32 4.48 13.02 -6.36
C LEU A 32 3.08 13.12 -5.75
N ASP A 33 2.03 13.16 -6.59
CA ASP A 33 0.64 13.22 -6.13
C ASP A 33 0.22 11.96 -5.39
N PHE A 34 0.71 10.80 -5.85
CA PHE A 34 0.55 9.51 -5.18
C PHE A 34 0.91 9.64 -3.71
N TRP A 35 2.12 10.13 -3.45
CA TRP A 35 2.68 10.23 -2.11
C TRP A 35 2.10 11.38 -1.28
N ASN A 36 1.70 12.49 -1.91
CA ASN A 36 1.23 13.66 -1.17
C ASN A 36 -0.16 13.45 -0.58
N THR A 37 -1.07 12.82 -1.33
CA THR A 37 -2.48 12.70 -0.89
C THR A 37 -3.17 11.45 -1.42
N ARG A 38 -2.88 11.04 -2.66
CA ARG A 38 -3.72 10.06 -3.36
C ARG A 38 -3.69 8.69 -2.71
N VAL A 39 -2.54 8.23 -2.22
CA VAL A 39 -2.41 6.92 -1.56
C VAL A 39 -3.21 6.86 -0.25
N THR A 40 -3.12 7.90 0.58
CA THR A 40 -3.86 8.01 1.84
C THR A 40 -5.35 7.91 1.57
N THR A 41 -5.86 8.77 0.69
CA THR A 41 -7.28 8.83 0.34
C THR A 41 -7.76 7.57 -0.38
N ALA A 42 -6.90 6.86 -1.12
CA ALA A 42 -7.25 5.59 -1.76
C ALA A 42 -7.43 4.48 -0.72
N ILE A 43 -6.49 4.33 0.20
CA ILE A 43 -6.51 3.29 1.22
C ILE A 43 -7.61 3.53 2.24
N GLU A 44 -7.82 4.78 2.69
CA GLU A 44 -8.92 5.12 3.61
C GLU A 44 -10.29 4.74 3.03
N THR A 45 -10.52 5.07 1.75
CA THR A 45 -11.79 4.73 1.09
C THR A 45 -11.94 3.23 0.88
N ALA A 46 -10.85 2.55 0.54
CA ALA A 46 -10.85 1.10 0.42
C ALA A 46 -11.15 0.41 1.76
N ALA A 47 -10.56 0.89 2.85
CA ALA A 47 -10.78 0.37 4.20
C ALA A 47 -12.21 0.62 4.71
N ALA A 48 -12.78 1.80 4.40
CA ALA A 48 -14.13 2.14 4.84
C ALA A 48 -15.24 1.49 3.98
N GLY A 49 -14.97 1.21 2.70
CA GLY A 49 -15.97 0.82 1.71
C GLY A 49 -15.94 -0.65 1.29
N SER A 50 -15.13 -1.50 1.90
CA SER A 50 -14.97 -2.91 1.51
C SER A 50 -15.12 -3.84 2.72
N SER A 51 -15.19 -5.15 2.47
CA SER A 51 -15.31 -6.18 3.52
C SER A 51 -14.22 -7.24 3.48
N THR A 52 -13.35 -7.21 2.45
CA THR A 52 -12.21 -8.12 2.29
C THR A 52 -11.02 -7.38 1.70
N ALA A 53 -9.82 -7.91 1.87
CA ALA A 53 -8.61 -7.36 1.30
C ALA A 53 -8.69 -7.27 -0.23
N GLY A 54 -9.20 -8.30 -0.90
CA GLY A 54 -9.35 -8.29 -2.36
C GLY A 54 -10.26 -7.15 -2.87
N GLN A 55 -11.37 -6.88 -2.17
CA GLN A 55 -12.25 -5.75 -2.49
C GLN A 55 -11.55 -4.41 -2.20
N ALA A 56 -10.85 -4.30 -1.07
CA ALA A 56 -10.13 -3.09 -0.69
C ALA A 56 -9.02 -2.76 -1.72
N ILE A 57 -8.22 -3.75 -2.11
CA ILE A 57 -7.17 -3.60 -3.13
C ILE A 57 -7.78 -3.14 -4.46
N THR A 58 -8.89 -3.76 -4.87
CA THR A 58 -9.61 -3.36 -6.09
C THR A 58 -10.10 -1.92 -6.00
N THR A 59 -10.71 -1.53 -4.88
CA THR A 59 -11.22 -0.17 -4.65
C THR A 59 -10.08 0.86 -4.68
N ALA A 60 -8.96 0.59 -4.01
CA ALA A 60 -7.78 1.45 -4.01
C ALA A 60 -7.18 1.59 -5.41
N ALA A 61 -7.02 0.47 -6.13
CA ALA A 61 -6.52 0.47 -7.51
C ALA A 61 -7.40 1.31 -8.43
N ARG A 62 -8.73 1.15 -8.38
CA ARG A 62 -9.68 1.96 -9.16
C ARG A 62 -9.56 3.44 -8.84
N LYS A 63 -9.43 3.79 -7.56
CA LYS A 63 -9.29 5.18 -7.11
C LYS A 63 -7.99 5.82 -7.58
N LEU A 64 -6.95 5.02 -7.82
CA LEU A 64 -5.66 5.43 -8.38
C LEU A 64 -5.58 5.23 -9.91
N GLN A 65 -6.68 4.85 -10.56
CA GLN A 65 -6.74 4.59 -12.00
C GLN A 65 -5.75 3.51 -12.47
N ILE A 66 -5.48 2.52 -11.62
CA ILE A 66 -4.65 1.36 -11.93
C ILE A 66 -5.57 0.27 -12.55
N PRO A 67 -5.41 -0.06 -13.85
CA PRO A 67 -6.28 -1.05 -14.51
C PRO A 67 -5.96 -2.48 -14.08
N ALA A 68 -4.70 -2.77 -13.80
CA ALA A 68 -4.21 -4.05 -13.29
C ALA A 68 -2.92 -3.81 -12.50
N LEU A 69 -2.67 -4.63 -11.48
CA LEU A 69 -1.40 -4.59 -10.77
C LEU A 69 -0.28 -5.15 -11.65
N GLY A 70 0.92 -4.60 -11.51
CA GLY A 70 2.11 -5.17 -12.13
C GLY A 70 2.41 -6.57 -11.61
N LYS A 71 3.16 -7.36 -12.39
CA LYS A 71 3.51 -8.74 -12.02
C LYS A 71 4.22 -8.82 -10.67
N ASP A 72 5.32 -8.09 -10.51
CA ASP A 72 6.10 -8.10 -9.26
C ASP A 72 5.32 -7.44 -8.09
N PRO A 73 4.64 -6.28 -8.29
CA PRO A 73 3.72 -5.72 -7.30
C PRO A 73 2.61 -6.66 -6.81
N SER A 74 2.16 -7.60 -7.65
CA SER A 74 1.07 -8.52 -7.29
C SER A 74 1.44 -9.46 -6.14
N ALA A 75 2.72 -9.81 -5.99
CA ALA A 75 3.19 -10.62 -4.86
C ALA A 75 3.05 -9.86 -3.53
N HIS A 76 3.43 -8.58 -3.51
CA HIS A 76 3.27 -7.73 -2.33
C HIS A 76 1.80 -7.52 -1.96
N ALA A 77 0.92 -7.36 -2.95
CA ALA A 77 -0.51 -7.27 -2.72
C ALA A 77 -1.10 -8.57 -2.16
N ALA A 78 -0.64 -9.73 -2.63
CA ALA A 78 -1.07 -11.03 -2.12
C ALA A 78 -0.62 -11.24 -0.66
N ASP A 79 0.63 -10.92 -0.33
CA ASP A 79 1.14 -10.99 1.04
C ASP A 79 0.37 -10.06 1.98
N ALA A 80 0.12 -8.82 1.55
CA ALA A 80 -0.68 -7.87 2.31
C ALA A 80 -2.10 -8.41 2.55
N ALA A 81 -2.73 -8.96 1.51
CA ALA A 81 -4.07 -9.53 1.61
C ALA A 81 -4.14 -10.68 2.62
N ALA A 82 -3.14 -11.55 2.66
CA ALA A 82 -3.07 -12.66 3.59
C ALA A 82 -3.02 -12.24 5.06
N ILE A 83 -2.51 -11.04 5.36
CA ILE A 83 -2.51 -10.47 6.72
C ILE A 83 -3.82 -9.73 6.98
N ILE A 84 -4.25 -8.88 6.02
CA ILE A 84 -5.47 -8.06 6.16
C ILE A 84 -6.71 -8.94 6.36
N ASP A 85 -6.84 -10.05 5.63
CA ASP A 85 -8.02 -10.93 5.73
C ASP A 85 -8.04 -11.80 7.00
N GLN A 86 -6.98 -11.82 7.82
CA GLN A 86 -7.03 -12.50 9.13
C GLN A 86 -8.01 -11.80 10.09
N ASP A 87 -8.08 -10.47 10.03
CA ASP A 87 -9.06 -9.65 10.74
C ASP A 87 -9.23 -8.30 10.01
N TYR A 88 -10.06 -8.31 8.98
CA TYR A 88 -10.29 -7.12 8.14
C TYR A 88 -10.83 -5.94 8.95
N ALA A 89 -11.69 -6.20 9.95
CA ALA A 89 -12.26 -5.16 10.79
C ALA A 89 -11.20 -4.47 11.66
N ALA A 90 -10.24 -5.24 12.19
CA ALA A 90 -9.09 -4.68 12.89
C ALA A 90 -8.21 -3.84 11.95
N TRP A 91 -7.92 -4.32 10.74
CA TRP A 91 -7.18 -3.55 9.73
C TRP A 91 -7.90 -2.24 9.38
N ALA A 92 -9.20 -2.28 9.09
CA ALA A 92 -9.96 -1.10 8.72
C ALA A 92 -9.96 -0.03 9.83
N ARG A 93 -10.11 -0.45 11.10
CA ARG A 93 -10.00 0.45 12.26
C ARG A 93 -8.59 1.03 12.39
N HIS A 94 -7.57 0.21 12.17
CA HIS A 94 -6.16 0.62 12.21
C HIS A 94 -5.87 1.68 11.14
N ILE A 95 -6.33 1.49 9.91
CA ILE A 95 -6.22 2.48 8.83
C ILE A 95 -6.88 3.81 9.22
N ALA A 96 -8.10 3.77 9.75
CA ALA A 96 -8.82 4.99 10.14
C ALA A 96 -8.08 5.82 11.21
N GLN A 97 -7.21 5.20 12.01
CA GLN A 97 -6.45 5.85 13.06
C GLN A 97 -5.04 6.26 12.60
N ASN A 98 -4.40 5.45 11.77
CA ASN A 98 -2.94 5.48 11.60
C ASN A 98 -2.46 5.72 10.16
N ILE A 99 -3.34 5.83 9.15
CA ILE A 99 -2.92 5.88 7.74
C ILE A 99 -1.91 6.97 7.40
N VAL A 100 -2.03 8.18 7.97
CA VAL A 100 -1.07 9.27 7.73
C VAL A 100 0.33 8.88 8.24
N TYR A 101 0.39 8.23 9.41
CA TYR A 101 1.63 7.72 10.00
C TYR A 101 2.21 6.57 9.15
N ILE A 102 1.38 5.60 8.74
CA ILE A 102 1.81 4.47 7.91
C ILE A 102 2.36 4.94 6.56
N VAL A 103 1.73 5.92 5.93
CA VAL A 103 2.23 6.52 4.68
C VAL A 103 3.58 7.23 4.89
N ALA A 104 3.79 7.84 6.06
CA ALA A 104 5.09 8.42 6.41
C ALA A 104 6.17 7.33 6.56
N LEU A 105 5.87 6.21 7.21
CA LEU A 105 6.77 5.05 7.29
C LEU A 105 7.12 4.51 5.90
N ALA A 106 6.12 4.30 5.04
CA ALA A 106 6.32 3.85 3.66
C ALA A 106 7.21 4.81 2.85
N ARG A 107 7.10 6.13 3.09
CA ARG A 107 7.95 7.14 2.45
C ARG A 107 9.41 7.04 2.89
N ILE A 108 9.65 6.84 4.19
CA ILE A 108 11.00 6.64 4.75
C ILE A 108 11.62 5.41 4.09
N GLU A 109 10.94 4.27 4.13
CA GLU A 109 11.44 3.02 3.56
C GLU A 109 11.69 3.14 2.04
N ASN A 110 10.80 3.78 1.29
CA ASN A 110 11.06 4.01 -0.13
C ASN A 110 12.31 4.88 -0.36
N THR A 111 12.57 5.87 0.49
CA THR A 111 13.76 6.73 0.36
C THR A 111 15.03 5.92 0.58
N GLU A 112 15.06 5.06 1.59
CA GLU A 112 16.16 4.15 1.88
C GLU A 112 16.39 3.16 0.74
N LEU A 113 15.32 2.58 0.19
CA LEU A 113 15.39 1.67 -0.96
C LEU A 113 15.94 2.36 -2.22
N GLN A 114 15.57 3.62 -2.48
CA GLN A 114 16.14 4.37 -3.61
C GLN A 114 17.62 4.68 -3.38
N ALA A 115 18.01 5.09 -2.17
CA ALA A 115 19.40 5.36 -1.83
C ALA A 115 20.27 4.11 -2.04
N ALA A 116 19.82 2.95 -1.56
CA ALA A 116 20.51 1.67 -1.75
C ALA A 116 20.63 1.28 -3.24
N LYS A 117 19.58 1.51 -4.05
CA LYS A 117 19.61 1.25 -5.49
C LYS A 117 20.60 2.15 -6.23
N THR A 118 20.70 3.42 -5.85
CA THR A 118 21.68 4.36 -6.44
C THR A 118 23.10 3.94 -6.08
N ALA A 119 23.37 3.66 -4.80
CA ALA A 119 24.70 3.23 -4.35
C ALA A 119 25.19 1.96 -5.07
N LEU A 120 24.28 0.99 -5.31
CA LEU A 120 24.59 -0.23 -6.06
C LEU A 120 24.92 0.02 -7.54
N LYS A 121 24.31 1.05 -8.15
CA LYS A 121 24.60 1.41 -9.55
C LYS A 121 25.94 2.11 -9.68
N GLU A 122 26.34 2.92 -8.71
CA GLU A 122 27.62 3.63 -8.71
C GLU A 122 28.82 2.71 -8.44
N THR A 123 28.58 1.53 -7.84
CA THR A 123 29.61 0.50 -7.60
C THR A 123 29.75 -0.51 -8.75
N ARG A 124 28.94 -0.40 -9.80
CA ARG A 124 28.93 -1.29 -10.97
C ARG A 124 29.49 -0.61 -12.21
#